data_AF-A0A937LIC9-F1
#
_entry.id   AF-A0A937LIC9-F1
#
_cell.length_a   1.000
_cell.length_b   1.000
_cell.length_c   1.000
_cell.angle_alpha   90.00
_cell.angle_beta   90.00
_cell.angle_gamma   90.00
#
_symmetry.space_group_name_H-M   'P 1'
#
loop_
_entity.id
_entity.type
_entity.pdbx_description
1 polymer ?
#
loop_
_entity_poly.entity_id
_entity_poly.type
_entity_poly.pdbx_seq_one_letter_code
_entity_poly.pdbx_strand_id
1 'polypeptide(L)'
;MKLYDLPPSPNARRVRIFIAEKGLDIPTVPVNMMTGENQTEEYLDKNPLGMMPVLELDDGTCISESATICRYLEETNPNPSLMGNDALDRALVDMWHRRMEFELLDPIIKIFVHTGEIWKGRVTQISELAQINKVNVLSRMCSGQPKLDSKLDFPSATAGGNPPFAVCGLRQL
;
A
#
# COMPACT_ATOMS: atom_id res chain seq x y z
N MET A 1 17.42 5.77 8.46
CA MET A 1 16.48 5.35 7.40
C MET A 1 15.87 6.57 6.72
N LYS A 2 15.44 6.48 5.45
CA LYS A 2 14.63 7.51 4.75
C LYS A 2 13.64 6.87 3.76
N LEU A 3 12.49 7.50 3.58
CA LEU A 3 11.41 7.01 2.71
C LEU A 3 11.33 7.85 1.42
N TYR A 4 11.60 7.25 0.27
CA TYR A 4 11.31 7.86 -1.02
C TYR A 4 9.80 7.76 -1.31
N ASP A 5 9.14 8.91 -1.40
CA ASP A 5 7.68 9.05 -1.42
C ASP A 5 7.20 9.83 -2.65
N LEU A 6 5.95 9.58 -3.04
CA LEU A 6 5.19 10.42 -3.95
C LEU A 6 3.85 10.71 -3.24
N PRO A 7 3.57 11.93 -2.78
CA PRO A 7 2.40 12.22 -1.95
C PRO A 7 1.04 11.73 -2.50
N PRO A 8 0.73 11.78 -3.81
CA PRO A 8 -0.52 11.20 -4.34
C PRO A 8 -0.53 9.67 -4.45
N SER A 9 0.59 8.98 -4.23
CA SER A 9 0.68 7.52 -4.33
C SER A 9 -0.08 6.83 -3.19
N PRO A 10 -1.07 5.98 -3.48
CA PRO A 10 -1.78 5.22 -2.46
C PRO A 10 -0.87 4.22 -1.74
N ASN A 11 0.06 3.60 -2.48
CA ASN A 11 1.03 2.66 -1.92
C ASN A 11 2.01 3.35 -0.96
N ALA A 12 2.44 4.57 -1.28
CA ALA A 12 3.34 5.30 -0.41
C ALA A 12 2.60 5.93 0.79
N ARG A 13 1.34 6.34 0.60
CA ARG A 13 0.43 6.71 1.71
C ARG A 13 0.28 5.59 2.73
N ARG A 14 0.14 4.33 2.28
CA ARG A 14 0.08 3.15 3.16
C ARG A 14 1.27 3.08 4.12
N VAL A 15 2.49 3.29 3.62
CA VAL A 15 3.70 3.29 4.47
C VAL A 15 3.74 4.49 5.40
N ARG A 16 3.34 5.69 4.94
CA ARG A 16 3.26 6.88 5.80
C ARG A 16 2.31 6.68 6.99
N ILE A 17 1.15 6.07 6.75
CA ILE A 17 0.22 5.72 7.83
C ILE A 17 0.89 4.75 8.79
N PHE A 18 1.55 3.70 8.28
CA PHE A 18 2.24 2.73 9.13
C PHE A 18 3.32 3.36 10.00
N ILE A 19 4.17 4.23 9.42
CA ILE A 19 5.21 4.98 10.14
C ILE A 19 4.59 5.83 11.26
N ALA A 20 3.50 6.56 10.95
CA ALA A 20 2.80 7.39 11.92
C ALA A 20 2.17 6.58 13.06
N GLU A 21 1.50 5.46 12.75
CA GLU A 21 0.89 4.57 13.75
C GLU A 21 1.94 3.89 14.64
N LYS A 22 3.15 3.67 14.12
CA LYS A 22 4.31 3.20 14.89
C LYS A 22 4.99 4.29 15.72
N GLY A 23 4.64 5.56 15.51
CA GLY A 23 5.31 6.70 16.14
C GLY A 23 6.77 6.87 15.70
N LEU A 24 7.12 6.43 14.49
CA LEU A 24 8.47 6.53 13.94
C LEU A 24 8.69 7.89 13.27
N ASP A 25 9.86 8.47 13.46
CA ASP A 25 10.31 9.67 12.77
C ASP A 25 11.26 9.27 11.63
N ILE A 26 10.69 8.92 10.48
CA ILE A 26 11.44 8.58 9.27
C ILE A 26 11.29 9.73 8.26
N PRO A 27 12.39 10.41 7.88
CA PRO A 27 12.33 11.51 6.92
C PRO A 27 11.87 11.01 5.55
N THR A 28 11.05 11.82 4.86
CA THR A 28 10.59 11.54 3.50
C THR A 28 11.39 12.33 2.47
N VAL A 29 11.68 11.68 1.35
CA VAL A 29 12.32 12.28 0.17
C VAL A 29 11.29 12.24 -0.96
N PRO A 30 10.75 13.39 -1.40
CA PRO A 30 9.78 13.41 -2.48
C PRO A 30 10.45 13.05 -3.81
N VAL A 31 9.78 12.21 -4.61
CA VAL A 31 10.20 11.80 -5.95
C VAL A 31 9.15 12.26 -6.95
N ASN A 32 9.56 13.01 -7.96
CA ASN A 32 8.66 13.59 -8.95
C ASN A 32 8.57 12.75 -10.23
N MET A 33 7.42 12.09 -10.42
CA MET A 33 7.14 11.30 -11.64
C MET A 33 6.89 12.15 -12.89
N MET A 34 6.54 13.43 -12.73
CA MET A 34 6.25 14.32 -13.85
C MET A 34 7.55 14.78 -14.52
N THR A 35 8.61 14.97 -13.75
CA THR A 35 9.96 15.29 -14.26
C THR A 35 10.75 14.05 -14.68
N GLY A 36 10.26 12.86 -14.33
CA GLY A 36 10.91 11.59 -14.67
C GLY A 36 12.04 11.18 -13.71
N GLU A 37 12.11 11.78 -12.51
CA GLU A 37 13.11 11.44 -11.50
C GLU A 37 13.15 9.95 -11.17
N ASN A 38 11.98 9.30 -11.17
CA ASN A 38 11.82 7.87 -10.92
C ASN A 38 12.35 6.96 -12.05
N GLN A 39 12.88 7.54 -13.13
CA GLN A 39 13.47 6.84 -14.28
C GLN A 39 14.97 7.16 -14.45
N THR A 40 15.54 7.97 -13.54
CA THR A 40 16.98 8.22 -13.52
C THR A 40 17.73 6.96 -13.09
N GLU A 41 18.97 6.78 -13.57
CA GLU A 41 19.84 5.67 -13.16
C GLU A 41 19.99 5.63 -11.63
N GLU A 42 20.20 6.78 -10.99
CA GLU A 42 20.29 6.91 -9.53
C GLU A 42 19.06 6.36 -8.79
N TYR A 43 17.85 6.59 -9.30
CA TYR A 43 16.64 6.06 -8.67
C TYR A 43 16.42 4.58 -9.01
N LEU A 44 16.72 4.17 -10.24
CA LEU A 44 16.57 2.78 -10.68
C LEU A 44 17.53 1.83 -9.96
N ASP A 45 18.70 2.30 -9.53
CA ASP A 45 19.61 1.56 -8.65
C ASP A 45 18.96 1.23 -7.29
N LYS A 46 18.02 2.04 -6.81
CA LYS A 46 17.27 1.80 -5.57
C LYS A 46 16.09 0.88 -5.78
N ASN A 47 15.36 1.07 -6.89
CA ASN A 47 14.24 0.24 -7.28
C ASN A 47 14.19 0.14 -8.81
N PRO A 48 14.58 -1.01 -9.40
CA PRO A 48 14.58 -1.21 -10.85
C PRO A 48 13.21 -1.06 -11.52
N LEU A 49 12.11 -1.14 -10.76
CA LEU A 49 10.76 -0.89 -11.27
C LEU A 49 10.43 0.60 -11.40
N GLY A 50 11.25 1.50 -10.83
CA GLY A 50 11.03 2.94 -10.87
C GLY A 50 9.77 3.40 -10.15
N MET A 51 9.35 2.64 -9.12
CA MET A 51 8.11 2.89 -8.38
C MET A 51 8.38 3.37 -6.94
N MET A 52 7.39 4.02 -6.35
CA MET A 52 7.38 4.44 -4.95
C MET A 52 6.31 3.65 -4.19
N PRO A 53 6.53 3.32 -2.91
CA PRO A 53 7.63 3.78 -2.05
C PRO A 53 8.90 2.93 -2.11
N VAL A 54 10.02 3.51 -1.65
CA VAL A 54 11.28 2.81 -1.32
C VAL A 54 11.76 3.25 0.06
N LEU A 55 12.05 2.31 0.95
CA LEU A 55 12.73 2.57 2.22
C LEU A 55 14.22 2.31 2.05
N GLU A 56 15.06 3.34 2.23
CA GLU A 56 16.52 3.18 2.28
C GLU A 56 16.97 3.14 3.74
N LEU A 57 17.70 2.08 4.09
CA LEU A 57 18.29 1.87 5.41
C LEU A 57 19.59 2.67 5.58
N ASP A 58 20.10 2.73 6.80
CA ASP A 58 21.31 3.52 7.10
C ASP A 58 22.58 2.97 6.46
N ASP A 59 22.59 1.68 6.10
CA ASP A 59 23.67 1.02 5.36
C ASP A 59 23.52 1.14 3.83
N GLY A 60 22.49 1.85 3.35
CA GLY A 60 22.19 2.02 1.93
C GLY A 60 21.32 0.92 1.33
N THR A 61 20.97 -0.14 2.08
CA THR A 61 20.05 -1.18 1.59
C THR A 61 18.68 -0.60 1.25
N CYS A 62 18.14 -0.93 0.08
CA CYS A 62 16.84 -0.44 -0.38
C CYS A 62 15.78 -1.56 -0.32
N ILE A 63 14.63 -1.27 0.28
CA ILE A 63 13.48 -2.16 0.35
C ILE A 63 12.32 -1.50 -0.39
N SER A 64 11.80 -2.15 -1.43
CA SER A 64 10.60 -1.75 -2.16
C SER A 64 9.39 -2.63 -1.77
N GLU A 65 8.22 -2.29 -2.33
CA GLU A 65 6.90 -2.84 -1.99
C GLU A 65 6.38 -2.39 -0.62
N SER A 66 5.28 -1.64 -0.62
CA SER A 66 4.76 -1.03 0.61
C SER A 66 4.36 -2.06 1.69
N ALA A 67 3.90 -3.25 1.32
CA ALA A 67 3.62 -4.34 2.26
C ALA A 67 4.91 -4.88 2.91
N THR A 68 5.96 -5.05 2.11
CA THR A 68 7.27 -5.53 2.56
C THR A 68 7.96 -4.51 3.46
N ILE A 69 7.88 -3.22 3.12
CA ILE A 69 8.36 -2.13 3.98
C ILE A 69 7.62 -2.15 5.32
N CYS A 70 6.29 -2.28 5.32
CA CYS A 70 5.51 -2.37 6.57
C CYS A 70 5.92 -3.59 7.40
N ARG A 71 6.13 -4.76 6.78
CA ARG A 71 6.63 -5.95 7.47
C ARG A 71 7.99 -5.71 8.12
N TYR A 72 8.94 -5.11 7.39
CA TYR A 72 10.25 -4.79 7.94
C TYR A 72 10.15 -3.85 9.14
N LEU A 73 9.31 -2.80 9.04
CA LEU A 73 9.08 -1.87 10.14
C LEU A 73 8.35 -2.53 11.33
N GLU A 74 7.43 -3.47 11.09
CA GLU A 74 6.79 -4.28 12.13
C GLU A 74 7.83 -5.11 12.91
N GLU A 75 8.71 -5.83 12.19
CA GLU A 75 9.69 -6.73 12.79
C GLU A 75 10.77 -5.97 13.56
N THR A 76 11.21 -4.82 13.05
CA THR A 76 12.24 -3.98 13.69
C THR A 76 11.68 -3.10 14.81
N ASN A 77 10.37 -2.79 14.78
CA ASN A 77 9.68 -1.97 15.77
C ASN A 77 8.39 -2.70 16.20
N PRO A 78 8.50 -3.75 17.04
CA PRO A 78 7.37 -4.64 17.33
C PRO A 78 6.22 -3.98 18.10
N ASN A 79 6.44 -2.81 18.70
CA ASN A 79 5.43 -2.09 19.49
C ASN A 79 5.14 -0.70 18.90
N PRO A 80 3.87 -0.29 18.76
CA PRO A 80 2.65 -1.11 18.94
C PRO A 80 2.51 -2.15 17.83
N SER A 81 1.96 -3.34 18.12
CA SER A 81 1.70 -4.37 17.11
C SER A 81 0.60 -3.92 16.14
N LEU A 82 0.91 -3.87 14.84
CA LEU A 82 -0.03 -3.46 13.78
C LEU A 82 -0.37 -4.61 12.83
N MET A 83 0.43 -5.68 12.83
CA MET A 83 0.28 -6.82 11.92
C MET A 83 -0.06 -8.14 12.62
N GLY A 84 -0.38 -8.12 13.91
CA GLY A 84 -0.88 -9.28 14.66
C GLY A 84 0.10 -9.79 15.71
N ASN A 85 -0.43 -10.28 16.83
CA ASN A 85 0.38 -10.61 18.00
C ASN A 85 0.92 -12.05 17.97
N ASP A 86 0.17 -12.98 17.39
CA ASP A 86 0.54 -14.39 17.28
C ASP A 86 0.48 -14.89 15.82
N ALA A 87 0.77 -16.18 15.64
CA ALA A 87 0.81 -16.79 14.31
C ALA A 87 -0.55 -16.78 13.60
N LEU A 88 -1.65 -16.96 14.35
CA LEU A 88 -2.99 -16.97 13.78
C LEU A 88 -3.41 -15.55 13.39
N ASP A 89 -3.21 -14.58 14.29
CA ASP A 89 -3.50 -13.16 14.04
C ASP A 89 -2.74 -12.65 12.82
N ARG A 90 -1.42 -12.93 12.74
CA ARG A 90 -0.60 -12.55 11.57
C ARG A 90 -1.11 -13.16 10.28
N ALA A 91 -1.51 -14.43 10.29
CA ALA A 91 -2.07 -15.10 9.12
C ALA A 91 -3.41 -14.49 8.68
N LEU A 92 -4.28 -14.12 9.64
CA LEU A 92 -5.56 -13.47 9.34
C LEU A 92 -5.37 -12.06 8.77
N VAL A 93 -4.45 -11.28 9.33
CA VAL A 93 -4.09 -9.96 8.82
C VAL A 93 -3.52 -10.06 7.40
N ASP A 94 -2.57 -10.98 7.17
CA ASP A 94 -1.99 -11.19 5.83
C ASP A 94 -3.05 -11.64 4.82
N MET A 95 -3.92 -12.59 5.18
CA MET A 95 -5.01 -13.03 4.31
C MET A 95 -5.89 -11.86 3.87
N TRP A 96 -6.28 -10.98 4.78
CA TRP A 96 -7.08 -9.80 4.45
C TRP A 96 -6.29 -8.78 3.65
N HIS A 97 -5.02 -8.55 3.99
CA HIS A 97 -4.13 -7.68 3.25
C HIS A 97 -4.02 -8.11 1.77
N ARG A 98 -3.73 -9.40 1.53
CA ARG A 98 -3.63 -9.96 0.18
C ARG A 98 -4.94 -9.85 -0.59
N ARG A 99 -6.08 -10.08 0.06
CA ARG A 99 -7.40 -9.88 -0.57
C ARG A 99 -7.60 -8.42 -0.98
N MET A 100 -7.27 -7.47 -0.11
CA MET A 100 -7.36 -6.05 -0.42
C MET A 100 -6.45 -5.67 -1.59
N GLU A 101 -5.24 -6.20 -1.64
CA GLU A 101 -4.31 -5.95 -2.74
C GLU A 101 -4.84 -6.49 -4.07
N PHE A 102 -5.21 -7.78 -4.14
CA PHE A 102 -5.56 -8.41 -5.41
C PHE A 102 -7.00 -8.14 -5.88
N GLU A 103 -7.95 -8.04 -4.96
CA GLU A 103 -9.37 -7.91 -5.33
C GLU A 103 -9.82 -6.46 -5.48
N LEU A 104 -9.05 -5.50 -4.94
CA LEU A 104 -9.40 -4.09 -4.99
C LEU A 104 -8.27 -3.23 -5.54
N LEU A 105 -7.11 -3.20 -4.88
CA LEU A 105 -6.07 -2.23 -5.22
C LEU A 105 -5.47 -2.47 -6.62
N ASP A 106 -5.12 -3.70 -6.97
CA ASP A 106 -4.56 -4.03 -8.29
C ASP A 106 -5.55 -3.73 -9.44
N PRO A 107 -6.82 -4.13 -9.38
CA PRO A 107 -7.83 -3.70 -10.35
C PRO A 107 -7.97 -2.17 -10.44
N ILE A 108 -7.93 -1.44 -9.32
CA ILE A 108 -7.97 0.04 -9.31
C ILE A 108 -6.73 0.62 -10.01
N ILE A 109 -5.54 0.08 -9.73
CA ILE A 109 -4.30 0.48 -10.40
C ILE A 109 -4.40 0.22 -11.91
N LYS A 110 -4.95 -0.93 -12.34
CA LYS A 110 -5.18 -1.21 -13.75
C LYS A 110 -6.10 -0.18 -14.41
N ILE A 111 -7.20 0.21 -13.75
CA ILE A 111 -8.06 1.30 -14.25
C ILE A 111 -7.25 2.58 -14.41
N PHE A 112 -6.48 2.97 -13.39
CA PHE A 112 -5.68 4.19 -13.41
C PHE A 112 -4.61 4.19 -14.51
N VAL A 113 -3.86 3.08 -14.65
CA VAL A 113 -2.80 2.92 -15.65
C VAL A 113 -3.36 2.95 -17.08
N HIS A 114 -4.50 2.31 -17.32
CA HIS A 114 -5.09 2.20 -18.66
C HIS A 114 -6.03 3.36 -19.03
N THR A 115 -6.24 4.36 -18.15
CA THR A 115 -7.08 5.54 -18.45
C THR A 115 -6.42 6.88 -18.14
N GLY A 116 -5.39 6.91 -17.28
CA GLY A 116 -4.74 8.13 -16.83
C GLY A 116 -3.82 8.76 -17.88
N GLU A 117 -3.85 10.09 -18.01
CA GLU A 117 -3.03 10.83 -18.97
C GLU A 117 -1.52 10.64 -18.74
N ILE A 118 -1.10 10.59 -17.47
CA ILE A 118 0.31 10.41 -17.07
C ILE A 118 0.94 9.13 -17.66
N TRP A 119 0.12 8.15 -18.02
CA TRP A 119 0.55 6.85 -18.53
C TRP A 119 0.53 6.75 -20.06
N LYS A 120 -0.04 7.74 -20.76
CA LYS A 120 -0.02 7.76 -22.23
C LYS A 120 1.42 7.81 -22.73
N GLY A 121 1.74 6.92 -23.67
CA GLY A 121 3.08 6.79 -24.23
C GLY A 121 4.12 6.17 -23.28
N ARG A 122 3.80 5.96 -21.99
CA ARG A 122 4.63 5.22 -21.03
C ARG A 122 4.26 3.74 -20.97
N VAL A 123 2.98 3.44 -21.15
CA VAL A 123 2.46 2.05 -21.27
C VAL A 123 1.43 1.95 -22.40
N THR A 124 1.25 0.75 -22.93
CA THR A 124 0.13 0.45 -23.82
C THR A 124 -1.18 0.47 -23.02
N GLN A 125 -2.01 1.48 -23.27
CA GLN A 125 -3.31 1.60 -22.62
C GLN A 125 -4.37 0.77 -23.36
N ILE A 126 -5.11 -0.04 -22.61
CA ILE A 126 -6.15 -0.94 -23.13
C ILE A 126 -7.46 -0.58 -22.41
N SER A 127 -8.35 0.12 -23.12
CA SER A 127 -9.57 0.68 -22.53
C SER A 127 -10.52 -0.41 -22.03
N GLU A 128 -10.63 -1.55 -22.73
CA GLU A 128 -11.48 -2.68 -22.35
C GLU A 128 -11.04 -3.30 -21.02
N LEU A 129 -9.72 -3.39 -20.79
CA LEU A 129 -9.17 -3.87 -19.52
C LEU A 129 -9.54 -2.95 -18.37
N ALA A 130 -9.52 -1.63 -18.57
CA ALA A 130 -10.00 -0.68 -17.56
C ALA A 130 -11.50 -0.86 -17.27
N GLN A 131 -12.33 -1.06 -18.30
CA GLN A 131 -13.77 -1.26 -18.11
C GLN A 131 -14.08 -2.53 -17.33
N ILE A 132 -13.42 -3.65 -17.66
CA ILE A 132 -13.60 -4.92 -16.95
C ILE A 132 -13.19 -4.78 -15.49
N ASN A 133 -12.05 -4.15 -15.20
CA ASN A 133 -11.62 -3.94 -13.81
C ASN A 133 -12.58 -3.02 -13.05
N LYS A 134 -13.16 -2.00 -13.69
CA LYS A 134 -14.18 -1.14 -13.08
C LYS A 134 -15.42 -1.95 -12.65
N VAL A 135 -15.90 -2.83 -13.51
CA VAL A 135 -17.02 -3.73 -13.19
C VAL A 135 -16.66 -4.66 -12.03
N ASN A 136 -15.47 -5.24 -12.06
CA ASN A 136 -15.00 -6.15 -11.01
C ASN A 136 -14.90 -5.45 -9.64
N VAL A 137 -14.29 -4.27 -9.57
CA VAL A 137 -14.17 -3.49 -8.32
C VAL A 137 -15.55 -3.15 -7.77
N LEU A 138 -16.45 -2.62 -8.60
CA LEU A 138 -17.81 -2.29 -8.17
C LEU A 138 -18.58 -3.53 -7.71
N SER A 139 -18.43 -4.66 -8.41
CA SER A 139 -19.04 -5.92 -7.99
C SER A 139 -18.51 -6.36 -6.63
N ARG A 140 -17.19 -6.30 -6.38
CA ARG A 140 -16.59 -6.65 -5.09
C ARG A 140 -17.02 -5.73 -3.96
N MET A 141 -17.08 -4.42 -4.20
CA MET A 141 -17.55 -3.45 -3.21
C MET A 141 -19.03 -3.65 -2.89
N CYS A 142 -19.91 -3.76 -3.89
CA CYS A 142 -21.36 -3.85 -3.66
C CYS A 142 -21.83 -5.22 -3.17
N SER A 143 -21.30 -6.33 -3.72
CA SER A 143 -21.70 -7.69 -3.31
C SER A 143 -20.98 -8.17 -2.04
N GLY A 144 -19.82 -7.57 -1.76
CA GLY A 144 -19.02 -7.85 -0.58
C GLY A 144 -19.48 -7.11 0.66
N GLN A 145 -19.99 -5.87 0.54
CA GLN A 145 -20.25 -4.96 1.67
C GLN A 145 -20.91 -5.63 2.89
N PRO A 146 -22.11 -6.26 2.83
CA PRO A 146 -22.74 -6.79 4.03
C PRO A 146 -22.00 -7.98 4.68
N LYS A 147 -21.30 -8.79 3.87
CA LYS A 147 -20.53 -9.96 4.35
C LYS A 147 -19.09 -9.60 4.72
N LEU A 148 -18.58 -8.51 4.17
CA LEU A 148 -17.27 -7.94 4.46
C LEU A 148 -17.37 -7.13 5.75
N ASP A 149 -18.38 -6.28 5.88
CA ASP A 149 -18.66 -5.51 7.09
C ASP A 149 -18.86 -6.44 8.30
N SER A 150 -19.57 -7.56 8.15
CA SER A 150 -19.73 -8.54 9.23
C SER A 150 -18.46 -9.33 9.57
N LYS A 151 -17.44 -9.31 8.70
CA LYS A 151 -16.13 -9.93 8.94
C LYS A 151 -15.03 -8.92 9.32
N LEU A 152 -15.26 -7.65 9.04
CA LEU A 152 -14.45 -6.51 9.47
C LEU A 152 -14.96 -5.91 10.78
N ASP A 153 -16.00 -6.50 11.38
CA ASP A 153 -16.42 -6.26 12.77
C ASP A 153 -15.39 -6.89 13.72
N PHE A 154 -14.17 -6.34 13.69
CA PHE A 154 -13.16 -6.62 14.69
C PHE A 154 -13.67 -6.01 16.01
N PRO A 155 -13.61 -6.73 17.13
CA PRO A 155 -14.16 -6.27 18.40
C PRO A 155 -13.73 -4.83 18.68
N SER A 156 -14.73 -3.96 18.86
CA SER A 156 -14.56 -2.54 19.06
C SER A 156 -13.46 -2.25 20.09
N ALA A 157 -12.59 -1.31 19.72
CA ALA A 157 -11.55 -0.69 20.52
C ALA A 157 -12.03 -0.24 21.91
N THR A 158 -12.12 -1.17 22.85
CA THR A 158 -12.45 -0.92 24.27
C THR A 158 -11.40 -1.45 25.23
N ALA A 159 -10.25 -1.91 24.72
CA ALA A 159 -9.12 -2.36 25.55
C ALA A 159 -7.74 -2.03 24.93
N GLY A 160 -7.56 -0.81 24.41
CA GLY A 160 -6.23 -0.30 24.03
C GLY A 160 -5.53 -0.96 22.83
N GLY A 161 -6.24 -1.77 22.04
CA GLY A 161 -5.73 -2.31 20.77
C GLY A 161 -6.12 -1.41 19.60
N ASN A 162 -5.13 -0.93 18.84
CA ASN A 162 -5.36 -0.25 17.56
C ASN A 162 -6.04 -1.21 16.57
N PRO A 163 -6.95 -0.73 15.71
CA PRO A 163 -7.55 -1.58 14.68
C PRO A 163 -6.47 -2.12 13.73
N PRO A 164 -6.63 -3.35 13.20
CA PRO A 164 -5.63 -3.95 12.31
C PRO A 164 -5.41 -3.06 11.08
N PHE A 165 -4.15 -2.95 10.65
CA PHE A 165 -3.71 -2.09 9.55
C PHE A 165 -4.53 -2.25 8.25
N ALA A 166 -5.08 -3.45 8.01
CA ALA A 166 -5.98 -3.74 6.89
C ALA A 166 -7.28 -2.91 6.90
N VAL A 167 -7.76 -2.46 8.07
CA VAL A 167 -8.99 -1.67 8.24
C VAL A 167 -8.73 -0.16 8.11
N CYS A 168 -7.58 0.33 8.56
CA CYS A 168 -7.21 1.75 8.41
C CYS A 168 -7.13 2.18 6.93
N GLY A 169 -6.75 1.26 6.04
CA GLY A 169 -6.73 1.50 4.60
C GLY A 169 -8.12 1.75 3.98
N LEU A 170 -9.20 1.25 4.58
CA LEU A 170 -10.57 1.35 4.04
C LEU A 170 -11.34 2.60 4.50
N ARG A 171 -11.08 3.09 5.72
CA ARG A 171 -11.80 4.26 6.28
C ARG A 171 -11.37 5.60 5.68
N GLN A 172 -10.31 5.63 4.89
CA GLN A 172 -9.72 6.86 4.36
C GLN A 172 -9.45 6.83 2.85
N LEU A 173 -10.01 5.83 2.14
CA LEU A 173 -10.21 5.85 0.68
C LEU A 173 -11.55 6.52 0.36
#